data_AF-A0A0M3K5X5-F1
#
_entry.id   AF-A0A0M3K5X5-F1
#
_cell.length_a   1.000
_cell.length_b   1.000
_cell.length_c   1.000
_cell.angle_alpha   90.00
_cell.angle_beta   90.00
_cell.angle_gamma   90.00
#
_symmetry.space_group_name_H-M   'P 1'
#
loop_
_entity.id
_entity.type
_entity.pdbx_description
1 polymer ?
#
loop_
_entity_poly.entity_id
_entity_poly.type
_entity_poly.pdbx_seq_one_letter_code
_entity_poly.pdbx_strand_id
1 'polypeptide(L)'
;MSSHLYKRFVRLAAKWPHDKYKSADRDLAVFMSDEIERVFRVERDQLPPDATLCLKQILMNTHRLNYPHSYKSGVFGLNLQRLREANSEEGRKTLGLLKQRKSLVDLFFKPK
;
A
#
# COMPACT_ATOMS: atom_id res chain seq x y z
N MET A 1 -2.83 -26.95 5.78
CA MET A 1 -2.26 -26.25 4.59
C MET A 1 -2.00 -24.75 4.79
N SER A 2 -2.76 -24.02 5.62
CA SER A 2 -2.64 -22.56 5.78
C SER A 2 -1.30 -22.03 6.34
N SER A 3 -0.65 -22.77 7.25
CA SER A 3 0.61 -22.31 7.89
C SER A 3 1.80 -22.19 6.91
N HIS A 4 1.90 -23.08 5.93
CA HIS A 4 2.95 -23.00 4.91
C HIS A 4 2.71 -21.85 3.93
N LEU A 5 1.45 -21.58 3.58
CA LEU A 5 1.08 -20.45 2.74
C LEU A 5 1.37 -19.13 3.46
N TYR A 6 0.94 -19.00 4.70
CA TYR A 6 1.24 -17.82 5.54
C TYR A 6 2.73 -17.47 5.54
N LYS A 7 3.60 -18.46 5.83
CA LYS A 7 5.06 -18.24 5.81
C LYS A 7 5.59 -17.78 4.45
N ARG A 8 4.98 -18.23 3.34
CA ARG A 8 5.37 -17.77 1.99
C ARG A 8 4.93 -16.33 1.74
N PHE A 9 3.71 -15.95 2.12
CA PHE A 9 3.21 -14.59 2.01
C PHE A 9 4.05 -13.61 2.83
N VAL A 10 4.35 -13.93 4.09
CA VAL A 10 5.19 -13.09 4.96
C VAL A 10 6.58 -12.91 4.37
N ARG A 11 7.22 -13.97 3.87
CA ARG A 11 8.53 -13.87 3.21
C ARG A 11 8.50 -13.02 1.95
N LEU A 12 7.37 -13.00 1.24
CA LEU A 12 7.20 -12.20 0.03
C LEU A 12 6.98 -10.73 0.38
N ALA A 13 6.13 -10.44 1.36
CA ALA A 13 5.91 -9.08 1.86
C ALA A 13 7.19 -8.46 2.42
N ALA A 14 8.00 -9.23 3.14
CA ALA A 14 9.29 -8.78 3.68
C ALA A 14 10.32 -8.38 2.59
N LYS A 15 10.14 -8.83 1.34
CA LYS A 15 10.99 -8.40 0.21
C LYS A 15 10.48 -7.13 -0.45
N TRP A 16 9.29 -6.66 -0.09
CA TRP A 16 8.73 -5.46 -0.69
C TRP A 16 9.47 -4.22 -0.18
N PRO A 17 9.85 -3.28 -1.06
CA PRO A 17 10.56 -2.10 -0.63
C PRO A 17 9.66 -1.15 0.16
N HIS A 18 10.19 -0.63 1.26
CA HIS A 18 9.59 0.47 2.02
C HIS A 18 9.77 1.80 1.27
N ASP A 19 8.72 2.61 1.26
CA ASP A 19 8.75 3.93 0.63
C ASP A 19 9.18 5.00 1.63
N LYS A 20 10.45 5.44 1.53
CA LYS A 20 11.04 6.44 2.44
C LYS A 20 10.33 7.79 2.42
N TYR A 21 9.52 8.07 1.41
CA TYR A 21 8.83 9.35 1.23
C TYR A 21 7.40 9.34 1.76
N LYS A 22 6.91 8.21 2.26
CA LYS A 22 5.53 8.05 2.77
C LYS A 22 5.56 7.64 4.24
N SER A 23 4.54 8.08 4.98
CA SER A 23 4.28 7.60 6.34
C SER A 23 3.89 6.11 6.33
N ALA A 24 4.04 5.44 7.48
CA ALA A 24 3.71 4.02 7.64
C ALA A 24 2.27 3.69 7.20
N ASP A 25 1.31 4.57 7.52
CA ASP A 25 -0.11 4.44 7.12
C ASP A 25 -0.32 4.41 5.59
N ARG A 26 0.67 4.88 4.82
CA ARG A 26 0.64 4.99 3.36
C ARG A 26 1.72 4.16 2.67
N ASP A 27 2.50 3.41 3.44
CA ASP A 27 3.49 2.48 2.92
C ASP A 27 2.81 1.18 2.52
N LEU A 28 2.94 0.82 1.24
CA LEU A 28 2.36 -0.40 0.70
C LEU A 28 2.94 -1.66 1.35
N ALA A 29 4.23 -1.65 1.71
CA ALA A 29 4.87 -2.79 2.35
C ALA A 29 4.28 -3.06 3.74
N VAL A 30 4.01 -1.99 4.50
CA VAL A 30 3.35 -2.06 5.82
C VAL A 30 1.92 -2.54 5.65
N PHE A 31 1.15 -1.88 4.77
CA PHE A 31 -0.23 -2.25 4.47
C PHE A 31 -0.38 -3.74 4.09
N MET A 32 0.48 -4.25 3.19
CA MET A 32 0.42 -5.65 2.79
C MET A 32 0.74 -6.60 3.94
N SER A 33 1.69 -6.24 4.81
CA SER A 33 2.04 -7.06 5.96
C SER A 33 0.87 -7.16 6.94
N ASP A 34 0.24 -6.02 7.25
CA ASP A 34 -0.95 -5.96 8.10
C ASP A 34 -2.11 -6.74 7.50
N GLU A 35 -2.33 -6.63 6.19
CA GLU A 35 -3.42 -7.32 5.51
C GLU A 35 -3.20 -8.84 5.45
N ILE A 36 -1.96 -9.30 5.25
CA ILE A 36 -1.61 -10.72 5.37
C ILE A 36 -1.91 -11.22 6.78
N GLU A 37 -1.51 -10.48 7.82
CA GLU A 37 -1.83 -10.87 9.19
C GLU A 37 -3.33 -10.91 9.44
N ARG A 38 -4.07 -9.89 8.98
CA ARG A 38 -5.53 -9.78 9.14
C ARG A 38 -6.24 -10.99 8.51
N VAL A 39 -5.96 -11.28 7.25
CA VAL A 39 -6.58 -12.40 6.51
C VAL A 39 -6.26 -13.74 7.16
N PHE A 40 -5.00 -13.98 7.54
CA PHE A 40 -4.59 -15.28 8.10
C PHE A 40 -4.92 -15.47 9.60
N ARG A 41 -5.26 -14.39 10.33
CA ARG A 41 -5.74 -14.45 11.73
C ARG A 41 -7.26 -14.49 11.84
N VAL A 42 -7.98 -13.68 11.05
CA VAL A 42 -9.42 -13.42 11.21
C VAL A 42 -10.26 -14.17 10.17
N GLU A 43 -9.78 -14.26 8.93
CA GLU A 43 -10.57 -14.71 7.76
C GLU A 43 -9.99 -15.99 7.14
N ARG A 44 -9.51 -16.93 7.97
CA ARG A 44 -8.81 -18.15 7.52
C ARG A 44 -9.56 -18.98 6.49
N ASP A 45 -10.90 -18.96 6.54
CA ASP A 45 -11.78 -19.76 5.68
C ASP A 45 -12.28 -19.01 4.45
N GLN A 46 -11.92 -17.72 4.27
CA GLN A 46 -12.40 -16.87 3.17
C GLN A 46 -11.30 -16.52 2.16
N LEU A 47 -10.17 -17.22 2.17
CA LEU A 47 -9.15 -17.03 1.14
C LEU A 47 -9.79 -17.31 -0.24
N PRO A 48 -9.83 -16.32 -1.15
CA PRO A 48 -10.44 -16.51 -2.45
C PRO A 48 -9.71 -17.64 -3.18
N PRO A 49 -10.42 -18.49 -3.94
CA PRO A 49 -9.84 -19.64 -4.63
C PRO A 49 -8.68 -19.22 -5.56
N ASP A 50 -8.74 -17.99 -6.08
CA ASP A 50 -7.76 -17.42 -7.01
C ASP A 50 -6.58 -16.69 -6.33
N ALA A 51 -6.47 -16.70 -5.00
CA ALA A 51 -5.38 -16.02 -4.28
C ALA A 51 -3.99 -16.46 -4.80
N THR A 52 -3.85 -17.74 -5.15
CA THR A 52 -2.62 -18.30 -5.71
C THR A 52 -2.33 -17.79 -7.14
N LEU A 53 -3.38 -17.55 -7.94
CA LEU A 53 -3.26 -16.99 -9.29
C LEU A 53 -2.82 -15.53 -9.23
N CYS A 54 -3.42 -14.73 -8.35
CA CYS A 54 -3.04 -13.33 -8.13
C CYS A 54 -1.56 -13.20 -7.73
N LEU A 55 -1.08 -14.07 -6.83
CA LEU A 55 0.34 -14.12 -6.46
C LEU A 55 1.25 -14.43 -7.66
N LYS A 56 0.85 -15.38 -8.50
CA LYS A 56 1.61 -15.74 -9.70
C LYS A 56 1.65 -14.56 -10.68
N GLN A 57 0.55 -13.83 -10.83
CA GLN A 57 0.48 -12.65 -11.69
C GLN A 57 1.43 -11.54 -11.23
N ILE A 58 1.49 -11.28 -9.91
CA ILE A 58 2.43 -10.32 -9.31
C ILE A 58 3.87 -10.79 -9.55
N LEU A 59 4.19 -12.06 -9.24
CA LEU A 59 5.54 -12.60 -9.39
C LEU A 59 6.06 -12.52 -10.84
N MET A 60 5.20 -12.82 -11.80
CA MET A 60 5.55 -12.77 -13.22
C MET A 60 5.50 -11.36 -13.82
N ASN A 61 5.21 -10.33 -13.01
CA ASN A 61 5.02 -8.96 -13.48
C ASN A 61 4.03 -8.88 -14.65
N THR A 62 2.99 -9.71 -14.62
CA THR A 62 2.08 -9.94 -15.76
C THR A 62 1.43 -8.63 -16.21
N HIS A 63 1.05 -7.76 -15.27
CA HIS A 63 0.49 -6.46 -15.59
C HIS A 63 1.48 -5.52 -16.31
N ARG A 64 2.77 -5.56 -15.94
CA ARG A 64 3.81 -4.78 -16.63
C ARG A 64 4.04 -5.28 -18.06
N LEU A 65 3.92 -6.60 -18.28
CA LEU A 65 4.03 -7.20 -19.61
C LEU A 65 2.81 -6.89 -20.47
N ASN A 66 1.61 -6.97 -19.90
CA ASN A 66 0.35 -6.71 -20.62
C ASN A 66 0.13 -5.24 -20.91
N TYR A 67 0.61 -4.35 -20.03
CA TYR A 67 0.47 -2.90 -20.15
C TYR A 67 1.86 -2.25 -20.06
N PRO A 68 2.73 -2.45 -21.06
CA PRO A 68 4.05 -1.87 -21.04
C PRO A 68 3.93 -0.35 -21.17
N HIS A 69 4.23 0.35 -20.09
CA HIS A 69 4.16 1.80 -20.04
C HIS A 69 5.56 2.40 -19.92
N SER A 70 5.85 3.39 -20.79
CA SER A 70 7.09 4.18 -20.79
C SER A 70 6.89 5.58 -20.18
N TYR A 71 5.91 5.76 -19.28
CA TYR A 71 5.54 7.08 -18.77
C TYR A 71 6.73 7.78 -18.12
N LYS A 72 7.23 8.81 -18.79
CA LYS A 72 8.23 9.75 -18.25
C LYS A 72 7.56 10.84 -17.40
N SER A 73 6.25 11.02 -17.59
CA SER A 73 5.41 11.97 -16.88
C SER A 73 3.99 11.42 -16.70
N GLY A 74 3.29 11.91 -15.67
CA GLY A 74 1.88 11.60 -15.44
C GLY A 74 0.94 12.42 -16.33
N VAL A 75 -0.37 12.18 -16.19
CA VAL A 75 -1.46 12.87 -16.93
C VAL A 75 -1.36 14.40 -16.85
N PHE A 76 -0.78 14.93 -15.77
CA PHE A 76 -0.57 16.36 -15.55
C PHE A 76 0.76 16.91 -16.10
N GLY A 77 1.48 16.15 -16.92
CA GLY A 77 2.80 16.56 -17.45
C GLY A 77 3.93 16.57 -16.41
N LEU A 78 3.65 16.23 -15.16
CA LEU A 78 4.64 16.12 -14.10
C LEU A 78 5.55 14.93 -14.36
N ASN A 79 6.86 15.16 -14.38
CA ASN A 79 7.83 14.08 -14.44
C ASN A 79 7.75 13.18 -13.19
N LEU A 80 8.34 11.98 -13.27
CA LEU A 80 8.26 10.98 -12.20
C LEU A 80 8.80 11.49 -10.85
N GLN A 81 9.81 12.35 -10.88
CA GLN A 81 10.39 12.95 -9.67
C GLN A 81 9.40 13.91 -8.99
N ARG A 82 8.79 14.84 -9.75
CA ARG A 82 7.78 15.77 -9.24
C ARG A 82 6.52 15.05 -8.75
N LEU A 83 6.13 13.97 -9.42
CA LEU A 83 5.04 13.11 -8.94
C LEU A 83 5.38 12.46 -7.59
N ARG A 84 6.62 12.00 -7.41
CA ARG A 84 7.08 11.44 -6.15
C ARG A 84 7.11 12.51 -5.06
N GLU A 85 7.61 13.70 -5.36
CA GLU A 85 7.62 14.85 -4.45
C GLU A 85 6.20 15.24 -4.05
N ALA A 86 5.28 15.42 -4.99
CA ALA A 86 3.87 15.74 -4.71
C ALA A 86 3.16 14.65 -3.88
N ASN A 87 3.49 13.38 -4.11
CA ASN A 87 2.88 12.25 -3.40
C ASN A 87 3.57 11.89 -2.07
N SER A 88 4.73 12.51 -1.80
CA SER A 88 5.43 12.40 -0.52
C SER A 88 4.59 12.97 0.62
N GLU A 89 4.96 12.65 1.85
CA GLU A 89 4.27 13.18 3.03
C GLU A 89 4.34 14.71 3.09
N GLU A 90 5.51 15.28 2.78
CA GLU A 90 5.73 16.73 2.75
C GLU A 90 4.95 17.38 1.61
N GLY A 91 4.98 16.80 0.41
CA GLY A 91 4.22 17.30 -0.73
C GLY A 91 2.71 17.28 -0.49
N ARG A 92 2.20 16.26 0.21
CA ARG A 92 0.79 16.25 0.60
C ARG A 92 0.48 17.25 1.71
N LYS A 93 1.42 17.52 2.60
CA LYS A 93 1.26 18.57 3.62
C LYS A 93 1.10 19.93 2.97
N THR A 94 1.95 20.27 2.00
CA THR A 94 1.86 21.55 1.28
C THR A 94 0.58 21.66 0.45
N LEU A 95 0.10 20.54 -0.10
CA LEU A 95 -1.18 20.46 -0.82
C LEU A 95 -2.42 20.43 0.10
N GLY A 96 -2.26 20.39 1.43
CA GLY A 96 -3.39 20.28 2.37
C GLY A 96 -4.12 18.92 2.34
N LEU A 97 -3.46 17.87 1.82
CA LEU A 97 -4.02 16.53 1.62
C LEU A 97 -3.71 15.55 2.77
N LEU A 98 -3.11 16.02 3.86
CA LEU A 98 -2.93 15.21 5.05
C LEU A 98 -4.24 15.09 5.82
N LYS A 99 -4.53 13.88 6.32
CA LYS A 99 -5.64 13.64 7.23
C LYS A 99 -5.39 14.45 8.50
N GLN A 100 -6.25 15.43 8.79
CA GLN A 100 -6.11 16.20 10.02
C GLN A 100 -6.22 15.25 11.21
N ARG A 101 -5.16 15.16 12.02
CA ARG A 101 -5.26 14.51 13.32
C ARG A 101 -6.22 15.35 14.13
N LYS A 102 -7.36 14.78 14.53
CA LYS A 102 -8.25 15.40 15.51
C LYS A 102 -7.39 15.78 16.71
N SER A 103 -7.37 17.06 17.04
CA SER A 103 -6.67 17.51 18.23
C SER A 103 -7.32 16.87 19.46
N LEU A 104 -6.60 16.77 20.57
CA LEU A 104 -7.21 16.35 21.83
C LEU A 104 -8.41 17.24 22.18
N VAL A 105 -8.37 18.52 21.78
CA VAL A 105 -9.49 19.45 21.94
C VAL A 105 -10.73 18.98 21.17
N ASP A 106 -10.58 18.47 19.95
CA ASP A 106 -11.69 17.94 19.13
C ASP A 106 -12.27 16.62 19.67
N LEU A 107 -11.48 15.88 20.46
CA LEU A 107 -11.90 14.65 21.14
C LEU A 107 -12.65 14.93 22.44
N PHE A 108 -12.25 15.95 23.19
CA PHE A 108 -12.81 16.27 24.51
C PHE A 108 -13.87 17.39 24.52
N PHE A 109 -13.93 18.23 23.49
CA PHE A 109 -14.83 19.38 23.43
C PHE A 109 -15.76 19.33 22.21
N LYS A 110 -16.36 18.18 21.93
CA LYS A 110 -17.46 18.11 20.95
C LYS A 110 -18.71 18.76 21.58
N PRO A 111 -19.22 19.90 21.07
CA PRO A 111 -20.47 20.46 21.58
C PRO A 111 -21.63 19.52 21.22
N LYS A 112 -22.58 19.38 22.15
CA LYS A 112 -23.82 18.62 21.96
C LYS A 112 -24.70 19.25 20.89
#